data_AF-R7QB92-F1
#
_entry.id   AF-R7QB92-F1
#
_cell.length_a   1.000
_cell.length_b   1.000
_cell.length_c   1.000
_cell.angle_alpha   90.00
_cell.angle_beta   90.00
_cell.angle_gamma   90.00
#
_symmetry.space_group_name_H-M   'P 1'
#
loop_
_entity.id
_entity.type
_entity.pdbx_description
1 polymer ?
#
loop_
_entity_poly.entity_id
_entity_poly.type
_entity_poly.pdbx_seq_one_letter_code
_entity_poly.pdbx_strand_id
1 'polypeptide(L)'
;MCLSNCHAFLPPSLLVLPVFRPRHVPPSMSTPSRPAHRTVNDRAKDFLTQRAVQQTMFCSRVLRDETTLHWLEDFLDHHGLDDLHHCDALRLPSTEYLTRLLKEPPIELLIRKPIQGRTTNKNPYIKRRYYEYNVDIVPRKIGRRVLVRRS
;
A
#
# COMPACT_ATOMS: atom_id res chain seq x y z
N MET A 1 32.44 -30.39 4.48
CA MET A 1 31.23 -29.76 5.06
C MET A 1 31.18 -28.32 4.54
N CYS A 2 30.44 -28.06 3.47
CA CYS A 2 30.31 -26.73 2.88
C CYS A 2 29.00 -26.11 3.34
N LEU A 3 29.08 -24.95 3.98
CA LEU A 3 27.95 -24.15 4.40
C LEU A 3 27.36 -23.45 3.15
N SER A 4 26.07 -23.71 2.91
CA SER A 4 25.28 -23.13 1.83
C SER A 4 25.13 -21.62 1.98
N ASN A 5 25.55 -20.90 0.95
CA ASN A 5 25.18 -19.51 0.71
C ASN A 5 23.68 -19.43 0.36
N CYS A 6 22.87 -18.91 1.28
CA CYS A 6 21.50 -18.49 1.00
C CYS A 6 21.53 -17.17 0.21
N HIS A 7 21.45 -17.26 -1.12
CA HIS A 7 21.12 -16.10 -1.95
C HIS A 7 19.65 -15.74 -1.73
N ALA A 8 19.43 -14.57 -1.11
CA ALA A 8 18.12 -13.92 -1.03
C ALA A 8 17.57 -13.70 -2.45
N PHE A 9 16.47 -14.39 -2.75
CA PHE A 9 15.67 -14.19 -3.95
C PHE A 9 14.90 -12.86 -3.79
N LEU A 10 15.44 -11.77 -4.36
CA LEU A 10 14.68 -10.55 -4.59
C LEU A 10 13.67 -10.82 -5.71
N PRO A 11 12.36 -10.58 -5.52
CA PRO A 11 11.40 -10.70 -6.61
C PRO A 11 11.61 -9.57 -7.65
N PRO A 12 11.31 -9.82 -8.93
CA PRO A 12 11.44 -8.83 -9.99
C PRO A 12 10.42 -7.71 -9.80
N SER A 13 10.91 -6.48 -9.75
CA SER A 13 10.17 -5.25 -9.60
C SER A 13 8.94 -5.18 -10.51
N LEU A 14 7.76 -5.05 -9.92
CA LEU A 14 6.54 -4.67 -10.63
C LEU A 14 6.72 -3.24 -11.12
N LEU A 15 6.80 -3.05 -12.44
CA LEU A 15 6.62 -1.74 -13.03
C LEU A 15 5.12 -1.46 -13.12
N VAL A 16 4.54 -1.05 -11.99
CA VAL A 16 3.26 -0.34 -12.00
C VAL A 16 3.54 0.98 -12.71
N LEU A 17 3.14 1.09 -13.97
CA LEU A 17 3.11 2.39 -14.62
C LEU A 17 1.83 3.08 -14.16
N PRO A 18 1.89 4.10 -13.28
CA PRO A 18 0.72 4.92 -13.04
C PRO A 18 0.31 5.53 -14.37
N VAL A 19 -0.97 5.39 -14.73
CA VAL A 19 -1.58 6.31 -15.70
C VAL A 19 -1.28 7.71 -15.19
N PHE A 20 -0.47 8.45 -15.96
CA PHE A 20 0.04 9.78 -15.64
C PHE A 20 -1.12 10.68 -15.24
N ARG A 21 -1.33 10.87 -13.92
CA ARG A 21 -1.92 12.11 -13.44
C ARG A 21 -0.89 13.21 -13.70
N PRO A 22 -1.27 14.40 -14.17
CA PRO A 22 -0.38 15.55 -14.16
C PRO A 22 0.21 15.68 -12.76
N ARG A 23 1.54 15.84 -12.66
CA ARG A 23 2.27 16.05 -11.40
C ARG A 23 1.54 17.13 -10.61
N HIS A 24 0.80 16.72 -9.59
CA HIS A 24 0.29 17.65 -8.61
C HIS A 24 1.51 18.31 -7.95
N VAL A 25 1.44 19.63 -7.93
CA VAL A 25 2.31 20.56 -7.20
C VAL A 25 2.79 19.92 -5.89
N PRO A 26 4.08 20.07 -5.52
CA PRO A 26 4.57 19.55 -4.24
C PRO A 26 3.63 20.00 -3.11
N PRO A 27 3.14 19.08 -2.27
CA PRO A 27 2.35 19.49 -1.12
C PRO A 27 3.21 20.43 -0.29
N SER A 28 2.69 21.63 -0.05
CA SER A 28 3.21 22.51 1.00
C SER A 28 3.45 21.65 2.24
N MET A 29 4.68 21.65 2.75
CA MET A 29 5.05 20.96 3.98
C MET A 29 4.45 21.67 5.20
N SER A 30 3.13 21.72 5.26
CA SER A 30 2.42 21.86 6.52
C SER A 30 2.31 20.44 7.09
N THR A 31 3.34 20.00 7.81
CA THR A 31 3.21 18.86 8.72
C THR A 31 1.97 19.16 9.58
N PRO A 32 0.90 18.37 9.53
CA PRO A 32 -0.26 18.65 10.36
C PRO A 32 0.23 18.65 11.80
N SER A 33 0.16 19.82 12.45
CA SER A 33 0.62 20.00 13.82
C SER A 33 -0.17 19.02 14.70
N ARG A 34 0.49 17.94 15.16
CA ARG A 34 -0.14 17.00 16.09
C ARG A 34 -0.65 17.82 17.29
N PRO A 35 -1.94 17.72 17.66
CA PRO A 35 -2.45 18.47 18.80
C PRO A 35 -1.66 18.06 20.05
N ALA A 36 -1.17 19.07 20.79
CA ALA A 36 -0.22 18.89 21.89
C ALA A 36 -0.74 18.00 23.04
N HIS A 37 -2.05 17.75 23.11
CA HIS A 37 -2.66 16.94 24.15
C HIS A 37 -3.64 15.92 23.56
N ARG A 38 -3.16 14.69 23.27
CA ARG A 38 -4.02 13.54 22.94
C ARG A 38 -4.26 12.71 24.20
N THR A 39 -5.50 12.28 24.42
CA THR A 39 -5.82 11.41 25.54
C THR A 39 -5.25 10.00 25.32
N VAL A 40 -5.09 9.22 26.38
CA VAL A 40 -4.68 7.80 26.28
C VAL A 40 -5.65 7.02 25.39
N ASN A 41 -6.94 7.34 25.47
CA ASN A 41 -7.99 6.73 24.64
C ASN A 41 -7.79 7.03 23.14
N ASP A 42 -7.36 8.24 22.79
CA ASP A 42 -7.10 8.59 21.38
C ASP A 42 -5.90 7.83 20.84
N ARG A 43 -4.83 7.71 21.64
CA ARG A 43 -3.66 6.90 21.28
C ARG A 43 -3.99 5.42 21.12
N ALA A 44 -4.85 4.88 21.99
CA ALA A 44 -5.34 3.50 21.87
C ALA A 44 -6.12 3.29 20.57
N LYS A 45 -7.01 4.24 20.20
CA LYS A 45 -7.75 4.19 18.93
C LYS A 45 -6.84 4.28 17.71
N ASP A 46 -5.82 5.14 17.77
CA ASP A 46 -4.80 5.29 16.73
C ASP A 46 -4.03 3.99 16.53
N PHE A 47 -3.57 3.38 17.62
CA PHE A 47 -2.90 2.09 17.59
C PHE A 47 -3.78 0.97 17.03
N LEU A 48 -5.02 0.82 17.52
CA LEU A 48 -5.94 -0.20 17.01
C LEU A 48 -6.26 0.00 15.52
N THR A 49 -6.39 1.26 15.09
CA THR A 49 -6.61 1.57 13.67
C THR A 49 -5.39 1.19 12.85
N GLN A 50 -4.19 1.53 13.30
CA GLN A 50 -2.95 1.14 12.63
C GLN A 50 -2.86 -0.39 12.51
N ARG A 51 -3.12 -1.14 13.59
CA ARG A 51 -3.12 -2.60 13.59
C ARG A 51 -4.16 -3.19 12.64
N ALA A 52 -5.36 -2.63 12.60
CA ALA A 52 -6.40 -3.07 11.67
C ALA A 52 -6.01 -2.81 10.20
N VAL A 53 -5.33 -1.70 9.89
CA VAL A 53 -4.82 -1.43 8.53
C VAL A 53 -3.68 -2.38 8.18
N GLN A 54 -2.70 -2.56 9.07
CA GLN A 54 -1.60 -3.51 8.89
C GLN A 54 -2.09 -4.94 8.64
N GLN A 55 -3.05 -5.41 9.44
CA GLN A 55 -3.70 -6.70 9.23
C GLN A 55 -4.41 -6.77 7.86
N THR A 56 -4.99 -5.65 7.42
CA THR A 56 -5.63 -5.56 6.09
C THR A 56 -4.60 -5.71 4.97
N MET A 57 -3.47 -5.02 5.07
CA MET A 57 -2.36 -5.12 4.11
C MET A 57 -1.78 -6.53 4.09
N PHE A 58 -1.57 -7.13 5.27
CA PHE A 58 -1.13 -8.52 5.39
C PHE A 58 -2.10 -9.49 4.72
N CYS A 59 -3.41 -9.38 4.96
CA CYS A 59 -4.40 -10.21 4.28
C CYS A 59 -4.37 -10.01 2.75
N SER A 60 -4.25 -8.77 2.27
CA SER A 60 -4.13 -8.48 0.84
C SER A 60 -2.88 -9.15 0.24
N ARG A 61 -1.75 -9.12 0.93
CA ARG A 61 -0.52 -9.83 0.53
C ARG A 61 -0.75 -11.34 0.42
N VAL A 62 -1.33 -11.97 1.45
CA VAL A 62 -1.60 -13.41 1.46
C VAL A 62 -2.55 -13.82 0.33
N LEU A 63 -3.55 -12.98 0.04
CA LEU A 63 -4.50 -13.18 -1.06
C LEU A 63 -3.95 -12.77 -2.44
N ARG A 64 -2.67 -12.37 -2.54
CA ARG A 64 -2.01 -11.90 -3.77
C ARG A 64 -2.68 -10.69 -4.42
N ASP A 65 -3.35 -9.87 -3.61
CA ASP A 65 -3.89 -8.56 -3.98
C ASP A 65 -2.86 -7.46 -3.69
N GLU A 66 -1.79 -7.47 -4.50
CA GLU A 66 -0.69 -6.50 -4.42
C GLU A 66 -1.19 -5.07 -4.70
N THR A 67 -2.23 -4.93 -5.53
CA THR A 67 -2.76 -3.63 -5.94
C THR A 67 -3.38 -2.89 -4.77
N THR A 68 -4.24 -3.55 -4.00
CA THR A 68 -4.82 -2.96 -2.78
C THR A 68 -3.74 -2.65 -1.75
N LEU A 69 -2.71 -3.50 -1.64
CA LEU A 69 -1.59 -3.27 -0.73
C LEU A 69 -0.83 -1.99 -1.09
N HIS A 70 -0.36 -1.88 -2.34
CA HIS A 70 0.38 -0.71 -2.81
C HIS A 70 -0.47 0.56 -2.72
N TRP A 71 -1.76 0.48 -3.09
CA TRP A 71 -2.66 1.61 -2.96
C TRP A 71 -2.83 2.07 -1.50
N LEU A 72 -2.90 1.14 -0.53
CA LEU A 72 -2.98 1.50 0.89
C LEU A 72 -1.69 2.12 1.43
N GLU A 73 -0.54 1.71 0.91
CA GLU A 73 0.76 2.30 1.27
C GLU A 73 0.92 3.72 0.70
N ASP A 74 0.44 3.95 -0.53
CA ASP A 74 0.44 5.28 -1.15
C ASP A 74 -0.67 6.18 -0.58
N PHE A 75 -1.71 5.61 0.04
CA PHE A 75 -2.84 6.36 0.58
C PHE A 75 -2.40 7.33 1.69
N LEU A 76 -2.57 8.63 1.42
CA LEU A 76 -2.15 9.73 2.29
C LEU A 76 -0.64 9.72 2.58
N ASP A 77 0.16 9.24 1.63
CA ASP A 77 1.63 9.25 1.67
C ASP A 77 2.20 8.41 2.83
N HIS A 78 1.51 7.35 3.27
CA HIS A 78 1.95 6.50 4.37
C HIS A 78 2.99 5.47 3.95
N HIS A 79 4.25 5.90 3.82
CA HIS A 79 5.34 4.95 3.61
C HIS A 79 5.69 4.17 4.88
N GLY A 80 5.89 2.85 4.73
CA GLY A 80 6.33 1.98 5.83
C GLY A 80 5.22 1.45 6.73
N LEU A 81 3.95 1.64 6.36
CA LEU A 81 2.84 1.11 7.15
C LEU A 81 2.80 -0.43 7.16
N ASP A 82 3.36 -1.05 6.12
CA ASP A 82 3.46 -2.51 5.97
C ASP A 82 4.43 -3.17 6.97
N ASP A 83 5.36 -2.40 7.55
CA ASP A 83 6.25 -2.92 8.59
C ASP A 83 5.46 -3.10 9.89
N LEU A 84 5.11 -4.37 10.17
CA LEU A 84 4.29 -4.76 11.31
C LEU A 84 4.94 -4.39 12.65
N HIS A 85 6.24 -4.15 12.72
CA HIS A 85 6.92 -3.91 13.99
C HIS A 85 6.92 -2.44 14.42
N HIS A 86 6.67 -1.50 13.51
CA HIS A 86 6.63 -0.09 13.87
C HIS A 86 5.34 0.28 14.60
N CYS A 87 5.48 0.89 15.78
CA CYS A 87 4.39 1.56 16.49
C CYS A 87 4.34 3.03 16.06
N ASP A 88 3.14 3.61 15.95
CA ASP A 88 2.91 5.03 15.64
C ASP A 88 3.20 5.45 14.18
N ALA A 89 3.01 4.53 13.24
CA ALA A 89 3.20 4.76 11.80
C ALA A 89 2.07 5.57 11.13
N LEU A 90 0.94 5.76 11.82
CA LEU A 90 -0.18 6.54 11.30
C LEU A 90 0.12 8.04 11.38
N ARG A 91 0.21 8.71 10.23
CA ARG A 91 0.48 10.15 10.13
C ARG A 91 -0.70 11.00 10.61
N LEU A 92 -1.90 10.45 10.56
CA LEU A 92 -3.15 11.13 10.95
C LEU A 92 -3.80 10.47 12.17
N PRO A 93 -4.64 11.21 12.93
CA PRO A 93 -5.55 10.59 13.90
C PRO A 93 -6.43 9.52 13.25
N SER A 94 -6.72 8.45 13.97
CA SER A 94 -7.57 7.33 13.55
C SER A 94 -8.91 7.76 12.94
N THR A 95 -9.61 8.67 13.62
CA THR A 95 -10.92 9.17 13.16
C THR A 95 -10.80 9.88 11.81
N GLU A 96 -9.76 10.69 11.64
CA GLU A 96 -9.53 11.42 10.40
C GLU A 96 -9.12 10.47 9.27
N TYR A 97 -8.20 9.55 9.55
CA TYR A 97 -7.77 8.52 8.60
C TYR A 97 -8.96 7.71 8.07
N LEU A 98 -9.79 7.18 8.97
CA LEU A 98 -10.96 6.38 8.61
C LEU A 98 -12.01 7.20 7.86
N THR A 99 -12.22 8.46 8.26
CA THR A 99 -13.16 9.36 7.58
C THR A 99 -12.73 9.62 6.14
N ARG A 100 -11.43 9.88 5.92
CA ARG A 100 -10.88 10.06 4.57
C ARG A 100 -11.01 8.76 3.76
N LEU A 101 -10.62 7.63 4.33
CA LEU A 101 -10.68 6.32 3.67
C LEU A 101 -12.10 5.91 3.26
N LEU A 102 -13.12 6.26 4.05
CA LEU A 102 -14.53 5.98 3.74
C LEU A 102 -15.15 6.94 2.72
N LYS A 103 -14.63 8.17 2.63
CA LYS A 103 -15.09 9.20 1.68
C LYS A 103 -14.41 9.10 0.32
N GLU A 104 -13.24 8.47 0.25
CA GLU A 104 -12.49 8.33 -0.99
C GLU A 104 -13.32 7.60 -2.07
N PRO A 105 -13.42 8.15 -3.30
CA PRO A 105 -14.19 7.54 -4.36
C PRO A 105 -13.53 6.24 -4.85
N PRO A 106 -14.30 5.32 -5.48
CA PRO A 106 -13.72 4.20 -6.21
C PRO A 106 -12.80 4.67 -7.33
N ILE A 107 -11.72 3.93 -7.58
CA ILE A 107 -10.72 4.24 -8.60
C ILE A 107 -10.44 2.97 -9.40
N GLU A 108 -10.39 3.10 -10.72
CA GLU A 108 -9.94 2.05 -11.64
C GLU A 108 -8.44 2.25 -11.92
N LEU A 109 -7.65 1.19 -11.75
CA LEU A 109 -6.21 1.19 -11.98
C LEU A 109 -5.87 0.29 -13.15
N LEU A 110 -5.19 0.83 -14.16
CA LEU A 110 -4.60 0.04 -15.23
C LEU A 110 -3.27 -0.53 -14.77
N ILE A 111 -3.20 -1.85 -14.61
CA ILE A 111 -1.99 -2.55 -14.19
C ILE A 111 -1.34 -3.19 -15.40
N ARG A 112 -0.04 -2.92 -15.56
CA ARG A 112 0.79 -3.51 -16.60
C ARG A 112 1.78 -4.50 -15.99
N LYS A 113 1.59 -5.79 -16.20
CA LYS A 113 2.51 -6.84 -15.75
C LYS A 113 3.31 -7.40 -16.93
N PRO A 114 4.64 -7.54 -16.84
CA PRO A 114 5.42 -8.21 -17.88
C PRO A 114 5.07 -9.69 -17.91
N ILE A 115 4.85 -10.24 -19.11
CA ILE A 115 4.62 -11.67 -19.27
C ILE A 115 5.96 -12.37 -19.06
N GLN A 116 6.05 -13.21 -18.02
CA GLN A 116 7.27 -13.97 -17.72
C GLN A 116 7.47 -15.04 -18.81
N GLY A 117 8.45 -14.82 -19.68
CA GLY A 117 8.95 -15.82 -20.62
C GLY A 117 10.22 -16.50 -20.09
N ARG A 118 10.46 -17.75 -20.50
CA ARG A 118 11.74 -18.47 -20.26
C ARG A 118 12.87 -17.95 -21.17
N THR A 119 13.07 -16.64 -21.21
CA THR A 119 13.99 -16.02 -22.14
C THR A 119 15.05 -15.25 -21.39
N THR A 120 16.31 -15.54 -21.71
CA THR A 120 17.48 -14.85 -21.18
C THR A 120 17.43 -13.37 -21.56
N ASN A 121 17.62 -12.49 -20.57
CA ASN A 121 17.55 -11.02 -20.70
C ASN A 121 18.51 -10.43 -21.76
N LYS A 122 19.41 -11.23 -22.34
CA LYS A 122 20.44 -10.80 -23.30
C LYS A 122 20.05 -10.92 -24.78
N ASN A 123 18.85 -11.39 -25.12
CA ASN A 123 18.45 -11.50 -26.52
C ASN A 123 17.77 -10.20 -27.01
N PRO A 124 18.42 -9.39 -27.86
CA PRO A 124 17.86 -8.11 -28.34
C PRO A 124 16.67 -8.28 -29.29
N TYR A 125 16.45 -9.49 -29.81
CA TYR A 125 15.35 -9.77 -30.75
C TYR A 125 14.03 -10.10 -30.03
N ILE A 126 14.05 -10.31 -28.72
CA ILE A 126 12.86 -10.67 -27.95
C ILE A 126 12.18 -9.40 -27.43
N LYS A 127 11.07 -9.04 -28.07
CA LYS A 127 10.20 -7.94 -27.61
C LYS A 127 9.50 -8.35 -26.31
N ARG A 128 9.69 -7.58 -25.23
CA ARG A 128 8.97 -7.77 -23.96
C ARG A 128 7.48 -7.56 -24.20
N ARG A 129 6.69 -8.59 -23.92
CA ARG A 129 5.23 -8.53 -23.96
C ARG A 129 4.71 -8.19 -22.56
N TYR A 130 3.64 -7.41 -22.53
CA TYR A 130 2.97 -7.00 -21.31
C TYR A 130 1.52 -7.44 -21.37
N TYR A 131 0.99 -7.81 -20.22
CA TYR A 131 -0.44 -8.00 -20.01
C TYR A 131 -0.95 -6.79 -19.25
N GLU A 132 -1.98 -6.14 -19.80
CA GLU A 132 -2.63 -4.97 -19.22
C GLU A 132 -4.04 -5.36 -18.80
N TYR A 133 -4.42 -5.01 -17.58
CA TYR A 133 -5.75 -5.26 -17.05
C TYR A 133 -6.14 -4.17 -16.07
N ASN A 134 -7.44 -3.88 -16.01
CA ASN A 134 -7.99 -2.93 -15.06
C ASN A 134 -8.33 -3.61 -13.74
N VAL A 135 -8.10 -2.91 -12.64
CA VAL A 135 -8.46 -3.32 -11.29
C VAL A 135 -9.22 -2.20 -10.61
N ASP A 136 -10.42 -2.51 -10.13
CA ASP A 136 -11.23 -1.58 -9.37
C ASP A 136 -10.88 -1.62 -7.89
N ILE A 137 -10.36 -0.52 -7.37
CA ILE A 137 -10.21 -0.30 -5.94
C ILE A 137 -11.43 0.43 -5.42
N VAL A 138 -12.04 -0.13 -4.38
CA VAL A 138 -13.18 0.47 -3.69
C VAL A 138 -12.77 0.80 -2.24
N PRO A 139 -12.23 2.01 -1.97
CA PRO A 139 -11.71 2.40 -0.65
C PRO A 139 -12.72 2.20 0.47
N ARG A 140 -14.00 2.50 0.22
CA ARG A 140 -15.08 2.30 1.18
C ARG A 140 -15.21 0.85 1.67
N LYS A 141 -14.97 -0.14 0.80
CA LYS A 141 -14.96 -1.57 1.20
C LYS A 141 -13.74 -1.89 2.07
N ILE A 142 -12.60 -1.26 1.81
CA ILE A 142 -11.39 -1.39 2.63
C ILE A 142 -11.63 -0.76 4.01
N GLY A 143 -12.12 0.49 4.06
CA GLY A 143 -12.42 1.18 5.32
C GLY A 143 -13.42 0.44 6.21
N ARG A 144 -14.46 -0.17 5.62
CA ARG A 144 -15.38 -1.05 6.37
C ARG A 144 -14.67 -2.27 6.96
N ARG A 145 -13.75 -2.91 6.23
CA ARG A 145 -12.94 -4.04 6.75
C ARG A 145 -12.03 -3.61 7.89
N VAL A 146 -11.43 -2.43 7.79
CA VAL A 146 -10.61 -1.85 8.87
C VAL A 146 -11.45 -1.58 10.11
N LEU A 147 -12.65 -1.02 9.96
CA LEU A 147 -13.56 -0.79 11.08
C LEU A 147 -13.94 -2.06 11.83
N VAL A 148 -14.27 -3.14 11.11
CA VAL A 148 -14.62 -4.44 11.71
C VAL A 148 -13.43 -5.08 12.44
N ARG A 149 -12.20 -4.83 12.00
CA ARG A 149 -10.99 -5.37 12.65
C ARG A 149 -10.54 -4.54 13.86
N ARG A 150 -11.09 -3.33 14.01
CA ARG A 150 -10.78 -2.41 15.11
C ARG A 150 -11.72 -2.61 16.31
N SER A 151 -12.95 -3.08 16.07
CA SER A 151 -13.97 -3.35 17.09
C SER A 151 -13.57 -4.51 17.98
#